data_AF-A0A8S2WQN8-F1
#
_entry.id   AF-A0A8S2WQN8-F1
#
_cell.length_a   1.000
_cell.length_b   1.000
_cell.length_c   1.000
_cell.angle_alpha   90.00
_cell.angle_beta   90.00
_cell.angle_gamma   90.00
#
_symmetry.space_group_name_H-M   'P 1'
#
loop_
_entity.id
_entity.type
_entity.pdbx_description
1 polymer ?
#
loop_
_entity_poly.entity_id
_entity_poly.type
_entity_poly.pdbx_seq_one_letter_code
_entity_poly.pdbx_strand_id
1 'polypeptide(L)'
;MFSIVESKRKKPVLLFDTFRYTQDKIVGTTIYWKCEDRSCPGRAVQYRSAAPNLKKSHNHNADENKCKAEEFKMAVKRRIEHSPQPVKRIYKQELTSLYTTSPQIAPSIPMFHEIKNSLYKTRNDSYPPAPHTVDDVKIEGIWRKTLHGDPFVLDDSIFPIFGTTDSVKQLSTSFNDHWFMDGTFKSCPHPFYQLYTIHSVNNDLSTPKLYTLLPDKNGSTYTSLLHAVLNLFHSNNIFINPKYIT
;
A
#
# COMPACT_ATOMS: atom_id res chain seq x y z
N MET A 1 -12.43 8.70 -27.27
CA MET A 1 -11.38 8.26 -26.32
C MET A 1 -11.71 6.83 -25.91
N PHE A 2 -10.71 5.97 -25.74
CA PHE A 2 -10.92 4.59 -25.27
C PHE A 2 -9.94 4.28 -24.14
N SER A 3 -10.32 3.37 -23.26
CA SER A 3 -9.46 2.86 -22.20
C SER A 3 -9.70 1.36 -22.02
N ILE A 4 -8.65 0.62 -21.66
CA ILE A 4 -8.79 -0.80 -21.32
C ILE A 4 -8.62 -0.92 -19.81
N VAL A 5 -9.62 -1.56 -19.20
CA VAL A 5 -9.72 -1.78 -17.77
C VAL A 5 -9.75 -3.26 -17.44
N GLU A 6 -9.40 -3.63 -16.22
CA GLU A 6 -9.48 -5.03 -15.78
C GLU A 6 -10.75 -5.30 -14.98
N SER A 7 -11.48 -6.34 -15.38
CA SER A 7 -12.62 -6.85 -14.62
C SER A 7 -12.19 -7.51 -13.31
N LYS A 8 -13.16 -7.81 -12.43
CA LYS A 8 -12.95 -8.61 -11.20
C LYS A 8 -12.25 -9.96 -11.44
N ARG A 9 -12.33 -10.51 -12.66
CA ARG A 9 -11.72 -11.79 -13.06
C ARG A 9 -10.37 -11.63 -13.78
N LYS A 10 -9.72 -10.46 -13.68
CA LYS A 10 -8.47 -10.12 -14.40
C LYS A 10 -8.58 -10.29 -15.92
N LYS A 11 -9.80 -10.17 -16.47
CA LYS A 11 -10.03 -10.14 -17.92
C LYS A 11 -10.14 -8.70 -18.40
N PRO A 12 -9.60 -8.37 -19.58
CA PRO A 12 -9.67 -7.03 -20.12
C PRO A 12 -11.11 -6.67 -20.50
N VAL A 13 -11.45 -5.42 -20.24
CA VAL A 13 -12.72 -4.76 -20.56
C VAL A 13 -12.37 -3.49 -21.30
N LEU A 14 -12.92 -3.33 -22.50
CA LEU A 14 -12.76 -2.11 -23.27
C LEU A 14 -13.86 -1.12 -22.89
N LEU A 15 -13.48 0.10 -22.54
CA LEU A 15 -14.34 1.26 -22.43
C LEU A 15 -14.17 2.06 -23.72
N PHE A 16 -15.20 2.10 -24.55
CA PHE A 16 -15.15 2.77 -25.85
C PHE A 16 -16.52 3.34 -26.19
N ASP A 17 -16.55 4.61 -26.61
CA ASP A 17 -17.77 5.30 -26.99
C ASP A 17 -18.87 5.24 -25.92
N THR A 18 -18.50 5.41 -24.64
CA THR A 18 -19.40 5.32 -23.47
C THR A 18 -20.07 3.95 -23.25
N PHE A 19 -19.60 2.92 -23.96
CA PHE A 19 -20.01 1.53 -23.79
C PHE A 19 -18.87 0.68 -23.21
N ARG A 20 -19.27 -0.44 -22.59
CA ARG A 20 -18.36 -1.44 -22.03
C ARG A 20 -18.42 -2.71 -22.84
N TYR A 21 -17.26 -3.23 -23.18
CA TYR A 21 -17.11 -4.44 -23.95
C TYR A 21 -16.23 -5.45 -23.22
N THR A 22 -16.59 -6.72 -23.32
CA THR A 22 -15.76 -7.86 -22.92
C THR A 22 -15.02 -8.41 -24.13
N GLN A 23 -13.82 -8.95 -23.91
CA GLN A 23 -13.09 -9.62 -24.97
C GLN A 23 -13.85 -10.87 -25.42
N ASP A 24 -14.13 -10.96 -26.72
CA ASP A 24 -14.80 -12.11 -27.34
C ASP A 24 -13.77 -13.13 -27.83
N LYS A 25 -12.87 -12.70 -28.71
CA LYS A 25 -11.79 -13.53 -29.26
C LYS A 25 -10.61 -12.68 -29.75
N ILE A 26 -9.46 -13.33 -29.90
CA ILE A 26 -8.26 -12.76 -30.51
C ILE A 26 -7.95 -13.59 -31.76
N VAL A 27 -7.72 -12.92 -32.89
CA VAL A 27 -7.32 -13.57 -34.16
C VAL A 27 -6.12 -12.81 -34.71
N GLY A 28 -4.95 -13.45 -34.72
CA GLY A 28 -3.69 -12.79 -35.04
C GLY A 28 -3.45 -11.61 -34.11
N THR A 29 -3.27 -10.42 -34.68
CA THR A 29 -3.10 -9.17 -33.92
C THR A 29 -4.39 -8.36 -33.74
N THR A 30 -5.55 -8.96 -34.01
CA THR A 30 -6.86 -8.31 -33.93
C THR A 30 -7.65 -8.84 -32.74
N ILE A 31 -8.13 -7.92 -31.90
CA ILE A 31 -8.98 -8.20 -30.75
C ILE A 31 -10.43 -7.86 -31.12
N TYR A 32 -11.32 -8.83 -30.95
CA TYR A 32 -12.76 -8.67 -31.14
C TYR A 32 -13.44 -8.49 -29.78
N TRP A 33 -14.24 -7.44 -29.68
CA TRP A 33 -14.92 -7.03 -28.47
C TRP A 33 -16.43 -7.16 -28.65
N LYS A 34 -17.12 -7.63 -27.62
CA LYS A 34 -18.59 -7.67 -27.57
C LYS A 34 -19.11 -6.90 -26.38
N CYS A 35 -20.28 -6.28 -26.54
CA CYS A 35 -20.93 -5.58 -25.43
C CYS A 35 -21.02 -6.47 -24.18
N GLU A 36 -20.83 -5.90 -23.00
CA GLU A 36 -20.98 -6.62 -21.73
C GLU A 36 -22.43 -7.10 -21.52
N ASP A 37 -23.42 -6.35 -22.01
CA ASP A 37 -24.80 -6.81 -22.06
C ASP A 37 -24.93 -7.92 -23.11
N ARG A 38 -25.29 -9.12 -22.64
CA ARG A 38 -25.41 -10.32 -23.48
C ARG A 38 -26.56 -10.24 -24.48
N SER A 39 -27.58 -9.43 -24.19
CA SER A 39 -28.71 -9.18 -25.09
C SER A 39 -28.37 -8.14 -26.18
N CYS A 40 -27.23 -7.45 -26.03
CA CYS A 40 -26.81 -6.40 -26.95
C CYS A 40 -25.99 -6.94 -28.13
N PRO A 41 -26.32 -6.55 -29.37
CA PRO A 41 -25.56 -6.94 -30.54
C PRO A 41 -24.26 -6.15 -30.72
N GLY A 42 -23.99 -5.13 -29.89
CA GLY A 42 -22.84 -4.22 -30.04
C GLY A 42 -21.50 -4.94 -30.16
N ARG A 43 -20.68 -4.57 -31.15
CA ARG A 43 -19.35 -5.16 -31.42
C ARG A 43 -18.35 -4.08 -31.78
N ALA A 44 -17.13 -4.20 -31.27
CA ALA A 44 -16.00 -3.37 -31.66
C ALA A 44 -14.79 -4.24 -32.02
N VAL A 45 -13.91 -3.72 -32.86
CA VAL A 45 -12.69 -4.41 -33.31
C VAL A 45 -11.50 -3.49 -33.12
N GLN A 46 -10.45 -4.03 -32.52
CA GLN A 46 -9.20 -3.32 -32.28
C GLN A 46 -8.03 -4.07 -32.93
N TYR A 47 -7.22 -3.35 -33.71
CA TYR A 47 -6.00 -3.90 -34.29
C TYR A 47 -4.80 -3.43 -33.46
N ARG A 48 -4.06 -4.37 -32.86
CA ARG A 48 -2.95 -4.08 -31.93
C ARG A 48 -3.39 -3.05 -30.87
N SER A 49 -2.64 -1.95 -30.72
CA SER A 49 -2.91 -0.86 -29.78
C SER A 49 -3.66 0.32 -30.42
N ALA A 50 -4.19 0.16 -31.64
CA ALA A 50 -4.90 1.22 -32.33
C ALA A 50 -6.25 1.56 -31.66
N ALA A 51 -6.86 2.66 -32.08
CA ALA A 51 -8.22 2.99 -31.69
C ALA A 51 -9.20 1.88 -32.13
N PRO A 52 -10.10 1.42 -31.24
CA PRO A 52 -11.15 0.48 -31.62
C PRO A 52 -12.09 1.10 -32.67
N ASN A 53 -12.61 0.26 -33.54
CA ASN A 53 -13.64 0.61 -34.52
C ASN A 53 -14.95 -0.09 -34.17
N LEU A 54 -16.05 0.65 -34.11
CA LEU A 54 -17.39 0.07 -33.95
C LEU A 54 -17.73 -0.75 -35.22
N LYS A 55 -18.17 -1.99 -35.03
CA LYS A 55 -18.60 -2.88 -36.11
C LYS A 55 -20.10 -3.17 -36.09
N LYS A 56 -20.73 -3.10 -34.92
CA LYS A 56 -22.16 -3.26 -34.78
C LYS A 56 -22.67 -2.34 -33.69
N SER A 57 -23.75 -1.61 -33.99
CA SER A 57 -24.36 -0.65 -33.06
C SER A 57 -25.01 -1.34 -31.86
N HIS A 58 -25.16 -0.57 -30.79
CA HIS A 58 -25.85 -0.99 -29.57
C HIS A 58 -27.37 -0.85 -29.71
N ASN A 59 -28.11 -1.65 -28.94
CA ASN A 59 -29.57 -1.58 -28.82
C ASN A 59 -30.02 -1.08 -27.44
N HIS A 60 -29.11 -0.50 -26.67
CA HIS A 60 -29.36 0.10 -25.37
C HIS A 60 -28.61 1.42 -25.26
N ASN A 61 -29.04 2.26 -24.32
CA ASN A 61 -28.39 3.53 -24.06
C ASN A 61 -27.00 3.34 -23.48
N ALA A 62 -26.13 4.29 -23.79
CA ALA A 62 -24.83 4.42 -23.15
C ALA A 62 -24.97 4.67 -21.64
N ASP A 63 -23.94 4.28 -20.89
CA ASP A 63 -23.84 4.53 -19.45
C ASP A 63 -22.45 5.12 -19.17
N GLU A 64 -22.34 6.43 -19.44
CA GLU A 64 -21.11 7.20 -19.25
C GLU A 64 -20.67 7.15 -17.79
N ASN A 65 -21.61 7.33 -16.86
CA ASN A 65 -21.37 7.29 -15.42
C ASN A 65 -20.70 5.99 -14.99
N LYS A 66 -21.19 4.84 -15.47
CA LYS A 66 -20.60 3.54 -15.18
C LYS A 66 -19.22 3.37 -15.83
N CYS A 67 -19.00 3.89 -17.04
CA CYS A 67 -17.66 3.90 -17.64
C CYS A 67 -16.69 4.72 -16.80
N LYS A 68 -17.08 5.93 -16.40
CA LYS A 68 -16.27 6.81 -15.56
C LYS A 68 -15.98 6.24 -14.17
N ALA A 69 -16.96 5.55 -13.57
CA ALA A 69 -16.75 4.84 -12.32
C ALA A 69 -15.69 3.72 -12.44
N GLU A 70 -15.64 3.01 -13.57
CA GLU A 70 -14.59 2.01 -13.83
C GLU A 70 -13.23 2.65 -14.11
N GLU A 71 -13.17 3.76 -14.86
CA GLU A 71 -11.93 4.54 -15.06
C GLU A 71 -11.36 5.04 -13.72
N PHE A 72 -12.23 5.54 -12.84
CA PHE A 72 -11.85 5.97 -11.50
C PHE A 72 -11.28 4.81 -10.67
N LYS A 73 -11.97 3.67 -10.61
CA LYS A 73 -11.49 2.48 -9.88
C LYS A 73 -10.10 2.04 -10.38
N MET A 74 -9.89 2.08 -11.69
CA MET A 74 -8.62 1.76 -12.33
C MET A 74 -7.51 2.73 -11.93
N ALA A 75 -7.78 4.03 -11.94
CA ALA A 75 -6.82 5.03 -11.52
C ALA A 75 -6.38 4.81 -10.06
N VAL A 76 -7.34 4.57 -9.15
CA VAL A 76 -7.05 4.24 -7.75
C VAL A 76 -6.21 2.97 -7.64
N LYS A 77 -6.55 1.90 -8.37
CA LYS A 77 -5.80 0.63 -8.36
C LYS A 77 -4.36 0.78 -8.85
N ARG A 78 -4.17 1.43 -10.00
CA ARG A 78 -2.81 1.71 -10.53
C ARG A 78 -1.97 2.48 -9.52
N ARG A 79 -2.58 3.45 -8.82
CA ARG A 79 -1.86 4.22 -7.80
C ARG A 79 -1.56 3.40 -6.55
N ILE A 80 -2.42 2.46 -6.18
CA ILE A 80 -2.17 1.51 -5.07
C ILE A 80 -0.93 0.65 -5.35
N GLU A 81 -0.76 0.17 -6.58
CA GLU A 81 0.38 -0.67 -6.98
C GLU A 81 1.73 0.07 -6.88
N HIS A 82 1.72 1.39 -7.04
CA HIS A 82 2.95 2.20 -7.13
C HIS A 82 3.15 3.15 -5.95
N SER A 83 2.31 3.07 -4.91
CA SER A 83 2.37 4.00 -3.78
C SER A 83 2.27 3.27 -2.45
N PRO A 84 3.15 3.52 -1.46
CA PRO A 84 3.03 2.93 -0.12
C PRO A 84 1.94 3.60 0.75
N GLN A 85 1.26 4.64 0.24
CA GLN A 85 0.25 5.37 1.02
C GLN A 85 -0.96 4.51 1.39
N PRO A 86 -1.63 4.81 2.52
CA PRO A 86 -2.86 4.12 2.91
C PRO A 86 -3.90 4.12 1.78
N VAL A 87 -4.49 2.96 1.49
CA VAL A 87 -5.47 2.77 0.41
C VAL A 87 -6.62 3.79 0.47
N LYS A 88 -7.13 4.08 1.69
CA LYS A 88 -8.19 5.08 1.89
C LYS A 88 -7.74 6.51 1.57
N ARG A 89 -6.47 6.85 1.81
CA ARG A 89 -5.88 8.15 1.46
C ARG A 89 -5.78 8.31 -0.05
N ILE A 90 -5.30 7.27 -0.74
CA ILE A 90 -5.23 7.24 -2.21
C ILE A 90 -6.64 7.46 -2.80
N TYR A 91 -7.64 6.69 -2.37
CA TYR A 91 -9.03 6.85 -2.82
C TYR A 91 -9.53 8.29 -2.63
N LYS A 92 -9.32 8.88 -1.44
CA LYS A 92 -9.77 10.25 -1.16
C LYS A 92 -9.10 11.27 -2.09
N GLN A 93 -7.79 11.13 -2.33
CA GLN A 93 -7.05 12.05 -3.19
C GLN A 93 -7.50 11.96 -4.65
N GLU A 94 -7.73 10.75 -5.17
CA GLU A 94 -8.30 10.57 -6.51
C GLU A 94 -9.71 11.17 -6.59
N LEU A 95 -10.53 10.96 -5.56
CA LEU A 95 -11.89 11.51 -5.51
C LEU A 95 -11.87 13.05 -5.48
N THR A 96 -10.98 13.66 -4.69
CA THR A 96 -10.78 15.11 -4.66
C THR A 96 -10.34 15.62 -6.04
N SER A 97 -9.39 14.95 -6.71
CA SER A 97 -8.97 15.31 -8.06
C SER A 97 -10.12 15.24 -9.07
N LEU A 98 -11.01 14.25 -8.94
CA LEU A 98 -12.20 14.13 -9.77
C LEU A 98 -13.21 15.26 -9.50
N TYR A 99 -13.44 15.63 -8.24
CA TYR A 99 -14.30 16.77 -7.91
C TYR A 99 -13.82 18.08 -8.56
N THR A 100 -12.50 18.28 -8.65
CA THR A 100 -11.92 19.47 -9.30
C THR A 100 -12.04 19.43 -10.83
N THR A 101 -11.92 18.26 -11.45
CA THR A 101 -11.83 18.12 -12.92
C THR A 101 -13.15 17.74 -13.60
N SER A 102 -14.06 17.07 -12.90
CA SER A 102 -15.33 16.55 -13.43
C SER A 102 -16.38 16.37 -12.32
N PRO A 103 -16.85 17.46 -11.68
CA PRO A 103 -17.75 17.40 -10.51
C PRO A 103 -19.07 16.66 -10.79
N GLN A 104 -19.57 16.72 -12.02
CA GLN A 104 -20.81 16.06 -12.45
C GLN A 104 -20.73 14.52 -12.39
N ILE A 105 -19.53 13.94 -12.42
CA ILE A 105 -19.31 12.49 -12.38
C ILE A 105 -19.23 11.98 -10.94
N ALA A 106 -18.83 12.82 -9.99
CA ALA A 106 -18.56 12.42 -8.62
C ALA A 106 -19.73 11.70 -7.91
N PRO A 107 -21.02 12.09 -8.12
CA PRO A 107 -22.15 11.36 -7.55
C PRO A 107 -22.27 9.90 -8.03
N SER A 108 -21.69 9.58 -9.18
CA SER A 108 -21.72 8.25 -9.78
C SER A 108 -20.54 7.37 -9.36
N ILE A 109 -19.59 7.91 -8.59
CA ILE A 109 -18.46 7.16 -8.08
C ILE A 109 -18.89 6.33 -6.88
N PRO A 110 -18.57 5.02 -6.85
CA PRO A 110 -18.91 4.17 -5.73
C PRO A 110 -18.17 4.61 -4.47
N MET A 111 -18.85 4.52 -3.34
CA MET A 111 -18.31 4.80 -2.04
C MET A 111 -17.17 3.85 -1.69
N PHE A 112 -16.24 4.32 -0.85
CA PHE A 112 -15.06 3.54 -0.45
C PHE A 112 -15.41 2.13 0.06
N HIS A 113 -16.48 1.98 0.85
CA HIS A 113 -16.86 0.70 1.43
C HIS A 113 -17.32 -0.32 0.37
N GLU A 114 -17.90 0.13 -0.74
CA GLU A 114 -18.38 -0.73 -1.83
C GLU A 114 -17.23 -1.34 -2.63
N ILE A 115 -16.09 -0.65 -2.70
CA ILE A 115 -14.90 -1.10 -3.44
C ILE A 115 -13.71 -1.50 -2.57
N LYS A 116 -13.80 -1.31 -1.23
CA LYS A 116 -12.73 -1.55 -0.25
C LYS A 116 -12.00 -2.87 -0.50
N ASN A 117 -12.73 -3.98 -0.57
CA ASN A 117 -12.14 -5.31 -0.71
C ASN A 117 -11.35 -5.45 -2.02
N SER A 118 -11.82 -4.85 -3.12
CA SER A 118 -11.09 -4.87 -4.38
C SER A 118 -9.81 -4.05 -4.32
N LEU A 119 -9.82 -2.91 -3.62
CA LEU A 119 -8.65 -2.05 -3.48
C LEU A 119 -7.58 -2.71 -2.59
N TYR A 120 -8.00 -3.29 -1.45
CA TYR A 120 -7.08 -4.03 -0.58
C TYR A 120 -6.57 -5.33 -1.22
N LYS A 121 -7.37 -6.00 -2.05
CA LYS A 121 -6.86 -7.12 -2.86
C LYS A 121 -5.75 -6.67 -3.80
N THR A 122 -5.93 -5.54 -4.48
CA THR A 122 -4.90 -4.97 -5.36
C THR A 122 -3.61 -4.66 -4.57
N ARG A 123 -3.75 -4.11 -3.36
CA ARG A 123 -2.61 -3.89 -2.45
C ARG A 123 -1.91 -5.20 -2.08
N ASN A 124 -2.67 -6.21 -1.70
CA ASN A 124 -2.09 -7.47 -1.25
C ASN A 124 -1.40 -8.22 -2.40
N ASP A 125 -1.96 -8.15 -3.61
CA ASP A 125 -1.34 -8.71 -4.83
C ASP A 125 0.01 -8.01 -5.16
N SER A 126 0.26 -6.80 -4.66
CA SER A 126 1.54 -6.08 -4.84
C SER A 126 2.60 -6.38 -3.76
N TYR A 127 2.22 -7.03 -2.67
CA TYR A 127 3.17 -7.37 -1.61
C TYR A 127 3.97 -8.63 -1.96
N PRO A 128 5.22 -8.74 -1.48
CA PRO A 128 5.94 -10.00 -1.57
C PRO A 128 5.18 -11.12 -0.83
N PRO A 129 5.44 -12.39 -1.18
CA PRO A 129 4.92 -13.52 -0.42
C PRO A 129 5.21 -13.39 1.06
N ALA A 130 4.30 -13.88 1.91
CA ALA A 130 4.52 -13.87 3.35
C ALA A 130 5.76 -14.71 3.69
N PRO A 131 6.69 -14.17 4.50
CA PRO A 131 7.88 -14.91 4.91
C PRO A 131 7.50 -16.09 5.82
N HIS A 132 8.24 -17.20 5.71
CA HIS A 132 8.03 -18.40 6.53
C HIS A 132 8.98 -18.45 7.73
N THR A 133 10.20 -17.95 7.55
CA THR A 133 11.24 -17.88 8.57
C THR A 133 11.80 -16.47 8.69
N VAL A 134 12.44 -16.16 9.81
CA VAL A 134 13.04 -14.83 10.03
C VAL A 134 14.07 -14.51 8.95
N ASP A 135 14.82 -15.52 8.49
CA ASP A 135 15.83 -15.38 7.44
C ASP A 135 15.23 -15.05 6.05
N ASP A 136 13.95 -15.38 5.82
CA ASP A 136 13.25 -15.02 4.58
C ASP A 136 12.88 -13.53 4.52
N VAL A 137 12.96 -12.81 5.65
CA VAL A 137 12.53 -11.43 5.76
C VAL A 137 13.58 -10.51 5.16
N LYS A 138 13.29 -9.96 3.99
CA LYS A 138 14.13 -8.95 3.32
C LYS A 138 13.44 -7.60 3.29
N ILE A 139 14.02 -6.60 3.96
CA ILE A 139 13.48 -5.25 4.02
C ILE A 139 14.27 -4.37 3.05
N GLU A 140 13.73 -4.17 1.85
CA GLU A 140 14.43 -3.51 0.75
C GLU A 140 13.61 -2.38 0.10
N GLY A 141 14.29 -1.52 -0.65
CA GLY A 141 13.67 -0.50 -1.49
C GLY A 141 12.74 0.44 -0.72
N ILE A 142 11.47 0.49 -1.12
CA ILE A 142 10.45 1.36 -0.50
C ILE A 142 10.14 0.97 0.95
N TRP A 143 10.41 -0.26 1.36
CA TRP A 143 10.11 -0.76 2.71
C TRP A 143 11.13 -0.29 3.76
N ARG A 144 12.28 0.21 3.32
CA ARG A 144 13.28 0.83 4.21
C ARG A 144 13.01 2.30 4.51
N LYS A 145 11.91 2.87 4.00
CA LYS A 145 11.64 4.30 4.02
C LYS A 145 10.30 4.65 4.65
N THR A 146 10.21 5.85 5.21
CA THR A 146 8.94 6.47 5.64
C THR A 146 8.08 6.81 4.40
N LEU A 147 6.81 7.17 4.63
CA LEU A 147 5.95 7.68 3.55
C LEU A 147 6.45 9.00 2.94
N HIS A 148 7.36 9.70 3.61
CA HIS A 148 8.02 10.91 3.14
C HIS A 148 9.35 10.64 2.44
N GLY A 149 9.83 9.39 2.46
CA GLY A 149 11.06 8.95 1.79
C GLY A 149 12.30 8.92 2.70
N ASP A 150 12.16 9.29 3.97
CA ASP A 150 13.26 9.27 4.94
C ASP A 150 13.63 7.82 5.30
N PRO A 151 14.91 7.54 5.64
CA PRO A 151 15.30 6.24 6.17
C PRO A 151 14.47 5.86 7.41
N PHE A 152 13.98 4.61 7.43
CA PHE A 152 13.19 4.08 8.53
C PHE A 152 13.76 2.78 9.12
N VAL A 153 14.68 2.10 8.42
CA VAL A 153 15.46 0.98 8.97
C VAL A 153 16.82 1.53 9.34
N LEU A 154 17.11 1.56 10.64
CA LEU A 154 18.33 2.14 11.21
C LEU A 154 19.46 1.11 11.35
N ASP A 155 19.09 -0.15 11.62
CA ASP A 155 19.97 -1.31 11.65
C ASP A 155 19.15 -2.55 11.30
N ASP A 156 19.76 -3.54 10.69
CA ASP A 156 19.19 -4.86 10.40
C ASP A 156 20.26 -5.97 10.44
N SER A 157 21.39 -5.72 11.10
CA SER A 157 22.52 -6.65 11.19
C SER A 157 22.21 -7.89 12.06
N ILE A 158 21.44 -7.68 13.13
CA ILE A 158 21.02 -8.75 14.06
C ILE A 158 19.49 -8.83 14.09
N PHE A 159 18.85 -7.71 14.40
CA PHE A 159 17.40 -7.54 14.35
C PHE A 159 17.10 -6.27 13.57
N PRO A 160 15.99 -6.20 12.82
CA PRO A 160 15.57 -4.95 12.22
C PRO A 160 15.19 -3.96 13.34
N ILE A 161 15.87 -2.83 13.38
CA ILE A 161 15.57 -1.68 14.23
C ILE A 161 14.98 -0.60 13.35
N PHE A 162 13.70 -0.33 13.55
CA PHE A 162 12.96 0.71 12.85
C PHE A 162 12.87 1.98 13.67
N GLY A 163 12.95 3.11 13.00
CA GLY A 163 12.87 4.44 13.59
C GLY A 163 13.45 5.48 12.63
N THR A 164 13.47 6.74 13.06
CA THR A 164 14.20 7.78 12.33
C THR A 164 15.39 8.25 13.15
N THR A 165 16.33 8.93 12.50
CA THR A 165 17.43 9.61 13.21
C THR A 165 16.89 10.58 14.28
N ASP A 166 15.75 11.23 14.02
CA ASP A 166 15.10 12.10 15.00
C ASP A 166 14.49 11.32 16.16
N SER A 167 13.97 10.12 15.93
CA SER A 167 13.54 9.23 17.02
C SER A 167 14.70 8.87 17.95
N VAL A 168 15.88 8.60 17.40
CA VAL A 168 17.10 8.32 18.19
C VAL A 168 17.50 9.56 19.00
N LYS A 169 17.53 10.75 18.37
CA LYS A 169 17.83 12.00 19.08
C LYS A 169 16.83 12.30 20.20
N GLN A 170 15.55 12.00 19.98
CA GLN A 170 14.51 12.20 21.00
C GLN A 170 14.75 11.31 22.22
N LEU A 171 15.18 10.07 22.00
CA LEU A 171 15.52 9.15 23.09
C LEU A 171 16.70 9.64 23.94
N SER A 172 17.64 10.38 23.36
CA SER A 172 18.80 10.93 24.06
C SER A 172 18.60 12.33 24.65
N THR A 173 17.41 12.93 24.54
CA THR A 173 17.17 14.26 25.09
C THR A 173 17.27 14.26 26.62
N SER A 174 17.76 15.36 27.19
CA SER A 174 17.93 15.50 28.65
C SER A 174 16.62 15.41 29.45
N PHE A 175 15.48 15.65 28.80
CA PHE A 175 14.15 15.52 29.40
C PHE A 175 13.62 14.09 29.39
N ASN A 176 14.27 13.18 28.65
CA ASN A 176 13.91 11.78 28.58
C ASN A 176 14.87 10.92 29.42
N ASP A 177 14.72 11.00 30.74
CA ASP A 177 15.53 10.21 31.67
C ASP A 177 14.93 8.84 32.01
N HIS A 178 13.73 8.53 31.51
CA HIS A 178 13.07 7.23 31.67
C HIS A 178 12.69 6.63 30.32
N TRP A 179 13.30 5.50 29.97
CA TRP A 179 12.90 4.72 28.81
C TRP A 179 11.90 3.63 29.20
N PHE A 180 10.79 3.59 28.48
CA PHE A 180 9.82 2.51 28.61
C PHE A 180 10.01 1.54 27.46
N MET A 181 10.07 0.26 27.77
CA MET A 181 10.17 -0.79 26.79
C MET A 181 8.98 -1.72 26.91
N ASP A 182 8.22 -1.85 25.83
CA ASP A 182 7.06 -2.75 25.79
C ASP A 182 7.17 -3.67 24.59
N GLY A 183 6.73 -4.90 24.80
CA GLY A 183 6.75 -5.91 23.76
C GLY A 183 5.40 -6.56 23.57
N THR A 184 4.87 -6.40 22.36
CA THR A 184 3.54 -6.84 21.98
C THR A 184 3.62 -8.14 21.17
N PHE A 185 2.98 -9.20 21.67
CA PHE A 185 3.02 -10.53 21.03
C PHE A 185 1.88 -10.73 20.02
N LYS A 186 0.66 -10.29 20.36
CA LYS A 186 -0.56 -10.53 19.53
C LYS A 186 -0.55 -9.80 18.20
N SER A 187 0.11 -8.65 18.13
CA SER A 187 0.21 -7.80 16.94
C SER A 187 1.51 -8.03 16.17
N CYS A 188 2.38 -8.92 16.63
CA CYS A 188 3.63 -9.21 15.96
C CYS A 188 3.38 -9.99 14.65
N PRO A 189 3.98 -9.58 13.52
CA PRO A 189 3.87 -10.33 12.28
C PRO A 189 4.70 -11.62 12.34
N HIS A 190 4.08 -12.74 11.95
CA HIS A 190 4.81 -13.97 11.64
C HIS A 190 5.90 -13.69 10.58
N PRO A 191 7.12 -14.26 10.70
CA PRO A 191 7.54 -15.32 11.61
C PRO A 191 8.14 -14.87 12.95
N PHE A 192 8.08 -13.58 13.27
CA PHE A 192 8.58 -13.07 14.54
C PHE A 192 7.64 -13.42 15.70
N TYR A 193 8.21 -13.46 16.91
CA TYR A 193 7.48 -13.77 18.14
C TYR A 193 6.95 -12.50 18.81
N GLN A 194 7.68 -11.39 18.71
CA GLN A 194 7.36 -10.16 19.44
C GLN A 194 7.74 -8.91 18.64
N LEU A 195 6.83 -7.94 18.62
CA LEU A 195 7.14 -6.56 18.26
C LEU A 195 7.56 -5.85 19.55
N TYR A 196 8.82 -5.47 19.65
CA TYR A 196 9.36 -4.77 20.81
C TYR A 196 9.56 -3.30 20.50
N THR A 197 9.26 -2.43 21.45
CA THR A 197 9.22 -0.97 21.24
C THR A 197 9.92 -0.25 22.38
N ILE A 198 10.68 0.79 22.04
CA ILE A 198 11.36 1.67 22.99
C ILE A 198 10.72 3.05 22.88
N HIS A 199 10.23 3.56 24.00
CA HIS A 199 9.47 4.79 24.08
C HIS A 199 10.27 5.87 24.83
N SER A 200 10.02 7.12 24.45
CA SER A 200 10.34 8.27 25.29
C SER A 200 9.06 8.80 25.94
N VAL A 201 9.16 9.28 27.16
CA VAL A 201 8.05 9.99 27.82
C VAL A 201 8.33 11.49 27.83
N ASN A 202 7.41 12.24 27.23
CA ASN A 202 7.43 13.70 27.26
C ASN A 202 6.05 14.18 27.74
N ASN A 203 6.00 14.97 28.81
CA ASN A 203 4.75 15.51 29.38
C ASN A 203 3.68 14.41 29.62
N ASP A 204 4.06 13.33 30.30
CA ASP A 204 3.22 12.15 30.59
C ASP A 204 2.73 11.37 29.36
N LEU A 205 3.13 11.78 28.15
CA LEU A 205 2.81 11.06 26.92
C LEU A 205 3.97 10.13 26.54
N SER A 206 3.74 8.83 26.71
CA SER A 206 4.62 7.80 26.17
C SER A 206 4.44 7.69 24.66
N THR A 207 5.54 7.87 23.92
CA THR A 207 5.54 7.74 22.46
C THR A 207 6.63 6.79 21.98
N PRO A 208 6.30 5.78 21.17
CA PRO A 208 7.28 4.84 20.63
C PRO A 208 8.24 5.54 19.67
N LYS A 209 9.53 5.29 19.85
CA LYS A 209 10.63 5.88 19.09
C LYS A 209 11.35 4.86 18.24
N LEU A 210 11.64 3.69 18.82
CA LEU A 210 12.22 2.57 18.11
C LEU A 210 11.26 1.38 18.16
N TYR A 211 11.25 0.62 17.08
CA TYR A 211 10.51 -0.63 16.97
C TYR A 211 11.47 -1.71 16.50
N THR A 212 11.28 -2.93 16.95
CA THR A 212 12.09 -4.07 16.50
C THR A 212 11.26 -5.34 16.50
N LEU A 213 11.62 -6.27 15.62
CA LEU A 213 10.98 -7.56 15.50
C LEU A 213 11.93 -8.63 16.05
N LEU A 214 11.49 -9.34 17.09
CA LEU A 214 12.31 -10.33 17.80
C LEU A 214 11.83 -11.76 17.52
N PRO A 215 12.75 -12.73 17.36
CA PRO A 215 12.41 -14.12 17.06
C PRO A 215 11.86 -14.88 18.27
N ASP A 216 12.14 -14.41 19.49
CA ASP A 216 11.71 -15.03 20.74
C ASP A 216 11.70 -14.01 21.90
N LYS A 217 11.48 -14.48 23.13
CA LYS A 217 11.49 -13.70 24.38
C LYS A 217 12.62 -14.10 25.33
N ASN A 218 13.72 -14.62 24.80
CA ASN A 218 14.84 -15.09 25.61
C ASN A 218 15.68 -13.93 26.13
N GLY A 219 16.26 -14.07 27.33
CA GLY A 219 17.14 -13.04 27.92
C GLY A 219 18.30 -12.66 26.99
N SER A 220 18.92 -13.64 26.33
CA SER A 220 20.00 -13.44 25.35
C SER A 220 19.58 -12.58 24.15
N THR A 221 18.33 -12.72 23.71
CA THR A 221 17.76 -11.94 22.60
C THR A 221 17.61 -10.48 23.00
N TYR A 222 17.08 -10.21 24.21
CA TYR A 222 17.01 -8.85 24.74
C TYR A 222 18.39 -8.23 24.96
N THR A 223 19.36 -8.99 25.50
CA THR A 223 20.75 -8.52 25.64
C THR A 223 21.34 -8.12 24.28
N SER A 224 21.15 -8.96 23.25
CA SER A 224 21.63 -8.68 21.89
C SER A 224 20.95 -7.43 21.29
N LEU A 225 19.65 -7.26 21.51
CA LEU A 225 18.91 -6.06 21.12
C LEU A 225 19.49 -4.81 21.79
N LEU A 226 19.69 -4.83 23.12
CA LEU A 226 20.20 -3.68 23.85
C LEU A 226 21.60 -3.30 23.36
N HIS A 227 22.47 -4.26 23.07
CA HIS A 227 23.77 -4.00 22.45
C HIS A 227 23.63 -3.36 21.06
N ALA A 228 22.73 -3.85 20.21
CA ALA A 228 22.48 -3.26 18.90
C ALA A 228 21.98 -1.80 19.01
N VAL A 229 21.07 -1.53 19.96
CA VAL A 229 20.59 -0.19 20.26
C VAL A 229 21.73 0.71 20.75
N LEU A 230 22.60 0.26 21.66
CA LEU A 230 23.76 1.01 22.10
C LEU A 230 24.71 1.36 20.95
N ASN A 231 24.99 0.38 20.08
CA ASN A 231 25.82 0.58 18.90
C ASN A 231 25.19 1.59 17.93
N LEU A 232 23.87 1.59 17.79
CA LEU A 232 23.14 2.58 17.00
C LEU A 232 23.37 4.00 17.54
N PHE A 233 23.29 4.22 18.86
CA PHE A 233 23.57 5.52 19.47
C PHE A 233 25.03 5.95 19.28
N HIS A 234 25.97 5.05 19.54
CA HIS A 234 27.40 5.31 19.34
C HIS A 234 27.74 5.68 17.89
N SER A 235 27.20 4.93 16.92
CA SER A 235 27.42 5.18 15.49
C SER A 235 26.86 6.53 15.01
N ASN A 236 25.89 7.08 15.74
CA ASN A 236 25.32 8.41 15.47
C ASN A 236 25.99 9.52 16.31
N ASN A 237 27.06 9.24 17.06
CA ASN A 237 27.72 10.16 18.00
C ASN A 237 26.75 10.72 19.05
N ILE A 238 25.79 9.92 19.49
CA ILE A 238 24.82 10.29 20.51
C ILE A 238 25.19 9.62 21.81
N PHE A 239 25.41 10.43 22.86
CA PHE A 239 25.57 9.94 24.21
C PHE A 239 24.21 9.75 24.87
N ILE A 240 23.99 8.58 25.48
CA ILE A 240 22.77 8.28 26.22
C ILE A 240 23.08 8.09 27.69
N ASN A 241 22.19 8.57 28.55
CA ASN A 241 22.27 8.35 29.99
C ASN A 241 20.84 8.28 30.58
N PRO A 242 20.02 7.29 30.17
CA PRO A 242 18.72 7.09 30.81
C PRO A 242 18.96 6.78 32.28
N LYS A 243 18.29 7.50 33.17
CA LYS A 243 18.36 7.22 34.62
C LYS A 243 17.53 5.99 34.99
N TYR A 244 16.45 5.74 34.25
CA TYR A 244 15.52 4.66 34.51
C TYR A 244 15.17 3.92 33.21
N ILE A 245 15.05 2.60 33.31
CA ILE A 245 14.56 1.73 32.25
C ILE A 245 13.48 0.83 32.88
N THR A 246 12.33 0.72 32.24
CA THR A 246 11.22 -0.12 32.72
C THR A 246 10.54 -0.85 31.58
#